data_AF-A0A8S9NS38-F1
#
_entry.id   AF-A0A8S9NS38-F1
#
_cell.length_a   1.000
_cell.length_b   1.000
_cell.length_c   1.000
_cell.angle_alpha   90.00
_cell.angle_beta   90.00
_cell.angle_gamma   90.00
#
_symmetry.space_group_name_H-M   'P 1'
#
loop_
_entity.id
_entity.type
_entity.pdbx_description
1 polymer ?
#
loop_
_entity_poly.entity_id
_entity_poly.type
_entity_poly.pdbx_seq_one_letter_code
_entity_poly.pdbx_strand_id
1 'polypeptide(L)'
;MTERTDGQAPFKWRCQVDASWTGGKEGCGEGFIALEENKPILYGARGGKAQTPLHAEAKALIWALEEDWPALAMEIDEIKDFARSFTKFSVSFIPRVLNVRADGLAKVARSRALQFPYVDGCAPRWLVNTGHMDAN
;
A
#
# COMPACT_ATOMS: atom_id res chain seq x y z
N MET A 1 -8.49 16.88 9.54
CA MET A 1 -7.46 17.82 9.05
C MET A 1 -6.61 18.16 10.24
N THR A 2 -5.51 17.44 10.44
CA THR A 2 -4.56 17.74 11.52
C THR A 2 -3.27 18.04 10.81
N GLU A 3 -3.00 19.34 10.67
CA GLU A 3 -1.68 19.81 10.27
C GLU A 3 -0.67 19.23 11.26
N ARG A 4 0.43 18.65 10.74
CA ARG A 4 1.53 18.24 11.60
C ARG A 4 2.10 19.51 12.21
N THR A 5 1.93 19.67 13.51
CA THR A 5 2.66 20.67 14.27
C THR A 5 4.16 20.37 14.16
N ASP A 6 4.91 21.38 13.73
CA ASP A 6 6.36 21.37 13.61
C ASP A 6 6.99 20.94 14.94
N GLY A 7 7.74 19.82 14.92
CA GLY A 7 8.50 19.33 16.07
C GLY A 7 8.47 17.81 16.29
N GLN A 8 7.52 17.08 15.68
CA GLN A 8 7.54 15.62 15.74
C GLN A 8 8.44 15.06 14.62
N ALA A 9 9.49 14.33 15.01
CA ALA A 9 10.35 13.62 14.07
C ALA A 9 9.48 12.82 13.08
N PRO A 10 9.80 12.85 11.77
CA PRO A 10 9.01 12.13 10.78
C PRO A 10 8.90 10.66 11.19
N PHE A 11 7.70 10.09 11.07
CA PHE A 11 7.53 8.66 11.31
C PHE A 11 8.56 7.90 10.48
N LYS A 12 9.42 7.12 11.17
CA LYS A 12 10.42 6.27 10.54
C LYS A 12 9.77 5.35 9.50
N TRP A 13 8.58 4.87 9.83
CA TRP A 13 7.79 3.98 9.00
C TRP A 13 6.58 4.67 8.39
N ARG A 14 6.31 4.42 7.11
CA ARG A 14 5.09 4.85 6.44
C ARG A 14 4.58 3.72 5.58
N CYS A 15 3.26 3.53 5.55
CA CYS A 15 2.61 2.72 4.53
C CYS A 15 1.69 3.60 3.69
N GLN A 16 1.78 3.45 2.37
CA GLN A 16 0.80 4.02 1.45
C GLN A 16 -0.04 2.88 0.89
N VAL A 17 -1.35 3.06 0.90
CA VAL A 17 -2.32 2.07 0.42
C VAL A 17 -3.21 2.71 -0.62
N ASP A 18 -3.74 1.90 -1.52
CA ASP A 18 -4.66 2.35 -2.54
C ASP A 18 -5.44 1.16 -3.12
N ALA A 19 -6.63 1.43 -3.65
CA ALA A 19 -7.39 0.45 -4.39
C ALA A 19 -7.82 0.97 -5.78
N SER A 20 -8.14 0.01 -6.65
CA SER A 20 -8.62 0.25 -7.99
C SER A 20 -9.82 -0.65 -8.27
N TRP A 21 -10.94 -0.06 -8.67
CA TRP A 21 -12.22 -0.75 -8.83
C TRP A 21 -12.93 -0.27 -10.11
N THR A 22 -13.57 -1.16 -10.88
CA THR A 22 -14.25 -0.82 -12.15
C THR A 22 -15.70 -1.31 -12.27
N GLY A 23 -16.37 -1.67 -11.16
CA GLY A 23 -17.74 -2.15 -11.21
C GLY A 23 -17.86 -3.67 -11.13
N GLY A 24 -19.00 -4.16 -10.63
CA GLY A 24 -19.19 -5.46 -9.98
C GLY A 24 -18.86 -6.76 -10.73
N LYS A 25 -18.31 -6.73 -11.96
CA LYS A 25 -17.86 -7.93 -12.69
C LYS A 25 -16.34 -8.05 -12.87
N GLU A 26 -15.60 -6.94 -12.84
CA GLU A 26 -14.16 -6.92 -13.20
C GLU A 26 -13.23 -7.03 -11.98
N GLY A 27 -13.79 -7.12 -10.78
CA GLY A 27 -13.03 -7.20 -9.54
C GLY A 27 -12.37 -5.87 -9.16
N CYS A 28 -11.48 -5.94 -8.18
CA CYS A 28 -10.65 -4.83 -7.74
C CYS A 28 -9.19 -5.25 -7.66
N GLY A 29 -8.32 -4.27 -7.67
CA GLY A 29 -6.92 -4.41 -7.32
C GLY A 29 -6.65 -3.62 -6.05
N GLU A 30 -5.85 -4.19 -5.18
CA GLU A 30 -5.42 -3.61 -3.92
C GLU A 30 -3.90 -3.49 -3.99
N GLY A 31 -3.38 -2.33 -3.60
CA GLY A 31 -1.96 -2.03 -3.67
C GLY A 31 -1.47 -1.34 -2.41
N PHE A 32 -0.28 -1.71 -1.95
CA PHE A 32 0.38 -0.98 -0.87
C PHE A 32 1.89 -0.92 -1.07
N ILE A 33 2.52 0.06 -0.41
CA ILE A 33 3.96 0.17 -0.32
C ILE A 33 4.35 0.58 1.10
N ALA A 34 5.17 -0.25 1.75
CA ALA A 34 5.77 0.06 3.03
C ALA A 34 7.12 0.74 2.81
N LEU A 35 7.40 1.77 3.61
CA LEU A 35 8.59 2.61 3.49
C LEU A 35 9.28 2.75 4.85
N GLU A 36 10.60 2.59 4.87
CA GLU A 36 11.51 3.01 5.94
C GLU A 36 12.19 4.32 5.51
N GLU A 37 12.03 5.41 6.26
CA GLU A 37 12.69 6.68 5.95
C GLU A 37 12.42 7.17 4.51
N ASN A 38 11.20 6.91 4.01
CA ASN A 38 10.75 7.14 2.62
C ASN A 38 11.38 6.23 1.54
N LYS A 39 12.19 5.24 1.91
CA LYS A 39 12.71 4.20 1.01
C LYS A 39 11.76 3.00 1.02
N PRO A 40 11.29 2.53 -0.14
CA PRO A 40 10.45 1.33 -0.20
C PRO A 40 11.18 0.11 0.35
N ILE A 41 10.49 -0.65 1.19
CA ILE A 41 10.99 -1.92 1.75
C ILE A 41 10.07 -3.09 1.44
N LEU A 42 8.83 -2.83 1.04
CA LEU A 42 7.84 -3.85 0.69
C LEU A 42 6.83 -3.30 -0.31
N TYR A 43 6.51 -4.10 -1.31
CA TYR A 43 5.49 -3.81 -2.31
C TYR A 43 4.42 -4.89 -2.25
N GLY A 44 3.16 -4.49 -2.16
CA GLY A 44 2.01 -5.37 -2.18
C GLY A 44 1.11 -5.08 -3.38
N ALA A 45 0.74 -6.12 -4.12
CA ALA A 45 -0.30 -6.05 -5.15
C ALA A 45 -1.14 -7.33 -5.18
N ARG A 46 -2.47 -7.23 -5.05
CA ARG A 46 -3.38 -8.39 -5.20
C ARG A 46 -4.67 -8.02 -5.91
N GLY A 47 -5.21 -8.98 -6.65
CA GLY A 47 -6.56 -8.93 -7.17
C GLY A 47 -7.56 -9.34 -6.09
N GLY A 48 -8.80 -8.91 -6.23
CA GLY A 48 -9.85 -9.26 -5.28
C GLY A 48 -11.24 -8.92 -5.77
N LYS A 49 -12.21 -9.09 -4.87
CA LYS A 49 -13.58 -8.63 -5.06
C LYS A 49 -13.91 -7.62 -3.96
N ALA A 50 -14.65 -6.58 -4.35
CA ALA A 50 -15.21 -5.60 -3.45
C ALA A 50 -16.53 -5.08 -4.05
N GLN A 51 -17.50 -4.81 -3.17
CA GLN A 51 -18.84 -4.36 -3.58
C GLN A 51 -18.85 -2.88 -3.96
N THR A 52 -17.94 -2.08 -3.39
CA THR A 52 -17.85 -0.64 -3.62
C THR A 52 -16.37 -0.22 -3.67
N PRO A 53 -16.07 0.95 -4.26
CA PRO A 53 -14.73 1.54 -4.18
C PRO A 53 -14.22 1.67 -2.74
N LEU A 54 -15.07 2.17 -1.83
CA LEU A 54 -14.70 2.32 -0.42
C LEU A 54 -14.36 1.00 0.26
N HIS A 55 -15.10 -0.07 -0.05
CA HIS A 55 -14.78 -1.41 0.45
C HIS A 55 -13.42 -1.88 -0.08
N ALA A 56 -13.08 -1.62 -1.34
CA ALA A 56 -11.77 -1.96 -1.89
C ALA A 56 -10.64 -1.20 -1.16
N GLU A 57 -10.80 0.09 -0.90
CA GLU A 57 -9.83 0.91 -0.16
C GLU A 57 -9.64 0.39 1.27
N ALA A 58 -10.73 0.04 1.97
CA ALA A 58 -10.68 -0.53 3.32
C ALA A 58 -9.93 -1.87 3.34
N LYS A 59 -10.14 -2.74 2.32
CA LYS A 59 -9.42 -4.01 2.21
C LYS A 59 -7.93 -3.81 1.96
N ALA A 60 -7.55 -2.86 1.10
CA ALA A 60 -6.14 -2.54 0.86
C ALA A 60 -5.45 -2.05 2.15
N LEU A 61 -6.14 -1.25 2.96
CA LEU A 61 -5.65 -0.80 4.28
C LEU A 61 -5.48 -1.96 5.26
N ILE A 62 -6.51 -2.80 5.45
CA ILE A 62 -6.44 -3.95 6.36
C ILE A 62 -5.32 -4.88 5.95
N TRP A 63 -5.19 -5.16 4.65
CA TRP A 63 -4.15 -6.03 4.13
C TRP A 63 -2.75 -5.53 4.46
N ALA A 64 -2.49 -4.24 4.23
CA ALA A 64 -1.18 -3.67 4.51
C ALA A 64 -0.81 -3.70 6.01
N LEU A 65 -1.81 -3.76 6.90
CA LEU A 65 -1.61 -3.91 8.34
C LEU A 65 -1.40 -5.36 8.78
N GLU A 66 -1.90 -6.33 8.00
CA GLU A 66 -1.76 -7.77 8.27
C GLU A 66 -0.43 -8.35 7.74
N GLU A 67 0.20 -7.72 6.74
CA GLU A 67 1.42 -8.22 6.13
C GLU A 67 2.65 -8.12 7.04
N ASP A 68 3.49 -9.16 6.98
CA ASP A 68 4.75 -9.22 7.72
C ASP A 68 5.79 -8.33 7.04
N TRP A 69 6.01 -7.12 7.58
CA TRP A 69 6.98 -6.20 6.98
C TRP A 69 8.39 -6.78 7.16
N PRO A 70 9.22 -6.94 6.12
CA PRO A 70 10.51 -7.63 6.23
C PRO A 70 11.49 -6.96 7.22
N ALA A 71 11.39 -5.65 7.41
CA ALA A 71 12.18 -4.94 8.42
C ALA A 71 11.68 -5.15 9.86
N LEU A 72 10.50 -5.76 10.00
CA LEU A 72 9.95 -6.30 11.23
C LEU A 72 10.26 -7.84 11.33
N ALA A 73 10.44 -8.55 10.23
CA ALA A 73 10.56 -10.02 10.23
C ALA A 73 11.68 -10.67 11.09
N MET A 74 12.68 -9.92 11.61
CA MET A 74 13.73 -10.50 12.46
C MET A 74 13.25 -10.85 13.89
N GLU A 75 12.07 -10.39 14.30
CA GLU A 75 11.53 -10.48 15.66
C GLU A 75 10.01 -10.71 15.65
N ILE A 76 9.49 -11.63 14.82
CA ILE A 76 8.03 -11.75 14.55
C ILE A 76 7.15 -11.98 15.79
N ASP A 77 7.63 -12.70 16.81
CA ASP A 77 6.88 -12.84 18.08
C ASP A 77 6.93 -11.55 18.91
N GLU A 78 8.10 -10.92 18.97
CA GLU A 78 8.31 -9.59 19.56
C GLU A 78 7.52 -8.51 18.81
N ILE A 79 7.17 -8.71 17.53
CA ILE A 79 6.37 -7.77 16.72
C ILE A 79 4.88 -7.97 16.81
N LYS A 80 4.39 -9.16 17.12
CA LYS A 80 2.99 -9.28 17.55
C LYS A 80 2.80 -8.60 18.91
N ASP A 81 3.82 -8.65 19.76
CA ASP A 81 3.89 -7.84 20.98
C ASP A 81 4.24 -6.36 20.70
N PHE A 82 4.97 -6.03 19.64
CA PHE A 82 5.29 -4.66 19.22
C PHE A 82 4.12 -3.98 18.49
N ALA A 83 3.28 -4.76 17.81
CA ALA A 83 2.03 -4.31 17.21
C ALA A 83 1.05 -3.90 18.30
N ARG A 84 1.09 -4.59 19.45
CA ARG A 84 0.44 -4.16 20.71
C ARG A 84 1.16 -2.97 21.36
N SER A 85 2.44 -2.72 21.05
CA SER A 85 3.26 -1.61 21.56
C SER A 85 3.29 -0.37 20.65
N PHE A 86 2.62 -0.36 19.49
CA PHE A 86 2.39 0.87 18.71
C PHE A 86 1.64 1.88 19.58
N THR A 87 2.40 2.74 20.26
CA THR A 87 1.87 3.80 21.12
C THR A 87 1.14 4.88 20.31
N LYS A 88 1.36 4.93 18.98
CA LYS A 88 0.76 5.90 18.07
C LYS A 88 0.75 5.41 16.63
N PHE A 89 -0.43 5.33 16.01
CA PHE A 89 -0.60 5.27 14.57
C PHE A 89 -1.40 6.49 14.09
N SER A 90 -1.25 6.87 12.83
CA SER A 90 -2.09 7.90 12.22
C SER A 90 -2.42 7.55 10.78
N VAL A 91 -3.71 7.64 10.43
CA VAL A 91 -4.15 7.60 9.04
C VAL A 91 -4.30 9.04 8.55
N SER A 92 -3.74 9.34 7.39
CA SER A 92 -3.82 10.67 6.78
C SER A 92 -4.13 10.55 5.29
N PHE A 93 -4.87 11.52 4.77
CA PHE A 93 -5.16 11.59 3.34
C PHE A 93 -3.91 11.99 2.56
N ILE A 94 -3.63 11.26 1.47
CA ILE A 94 -2.59 11.58 0.51
C ILE A 94 -3.29 11.88 -0.82
N PRO A 95 -3.12 13.08 -1.41
CA PRO A 95 -3.65 13.39 -2.73
C PRO A 95 -3.22 12.33 -3.76
N ARG A 96 -4.12 11.93 -4.66
CA ARG A 96 -3.88 10.82 -5.61
C ARG A 96 -2.60 11.00 -6.44
N VAL A 97 -2.30 12.25 -6.83
CA VAL A 97 -1.07 12.63 -7.56
C VAL A 97 0.22 12.38 -6.78
N LEU A 98 0.15 12.21 -5.45
CA LEU A 98 1.27 11.90 -4.57
C LEU A 98 1.26 10.42 -4.12
N ASN A 99 0.21 9.66 -4.43
CA ASN A 99 0.06 8.24 -4.09
C ASN A 99 0.31 7.30 -5.30
N VAL A 100 1.12 7.76 -6.26
CA VAL A 100 1.31 7.11 -7.58
C VAL A 100 1.78 5.66 -7.50
N ARG A 101 2.53 5.29 -6.46
CA ARG A 101 3.10 3.94 -6.31
C ARG A 101 2.02 2.93 -5.92
N ALA A 102 1.26 3.22 -4.87
CA ALA A 102 0.15 2.36 -4.44
C ALA A 102 -0.97 2.33 -5.49
N ASP A 103 -1.27 3.48 -6.14
CA ASP A 103 -2.19 3.57 -7.27
C ASP A 103 -1.77 2.67 -8.44
N GLY A 104 -0.49 2.72 -8.82
CA GLY A 104 0.07 1.87 -9.88
C GLY A 104 -0.08 0.39 -9.56
N LEU A 105 0.27 -0.02 -8.33
CA LEU A 105 0.13 -1.40 -7.87
C LEU A 105 -1.34 -1.86 -7.92
N ALA A 106 -2.27 -1.05 -7.41
CA ALA A 106 -3.69 -1.36 -7.39
C ALA A 106 -4.27 -1.45 -8.82
N LYS A 107 -3.92 -0.52 -9.71
CA LYS A 107 -4.36 -0.53 -11.12
C LYS A 107 -3.86 -1.76 -11.86
N VAL A 108 -2.57 -2.09 -11.70
CA VAL A 108 -1.96 -3.26 -12.35
C VAL A 108 -2.58 -4.54 -11.81
N ALA A 109 -2.74 -4.65 -10.48
CA ALA A 109 -3.35 -5.81 -9.84
C ALA A 109 -4.76 -6.09 -10.35
N ARG A 110 -5.58 -5.03 -10.51
CA ARG A 110 -6.91 -5.12 -11.13
C ARG A 110 -6.81 -5.54 -12.59
N SER A 111 -6.02 -4.82 -13.40
CA SER A 111 -5.94 -5.04 -14.85
C SER A 111 -5.48 -6.44 -15.23
N ARG A 112 -4.65 -7.05 -14.38
CA ARG A 112 -4.11 -8.40 -14.56
C ARG A 112 -4.92 -9.46 -13.82
N ALA A 113 -5.96 -9.06 -13.08
CA ALA A 113 -6.76 -9.92 -12.23
C ALA A 113 -5.89 -10.89 -11.41
N LEU A 114 -4.90 -10.35 -10.68
CA LEU A 114 -3.90 -11.16 -9.99
C LEU A 114 -4.60 -12.16 -9.04
N GLN A 115 -4.47 -13.46 -9.37
CA GLN A 115 -5.09 -14.55 -8.60
C GLN A 115 -4.33 -14.82 -7.30
N PHE A 116 -3.03 -14.53 -7.28
CA PHE A 116 -2.16 -14.68 -6.12
C PHE A 116 -1.59 -13.31 -5.71
N PRO A 117 -1.51 -13.02 -4.41
CA PRO A 117 -0.90 -11.78 -3.93
C PRO A 117 0.60 -11.76 -4.26
N TYR A 118 1.07 -10.62 -4.74
CA TYR A 118 2.49 -10.30 -4.85
C TYR A 118 2.90 -9.50 -3.62
N VAL A 119 3.87 -10.00 -2.87
CA VAL A 119 4.49 -9.33 -1.73
C VAL A 119 6.00 -9.57 -1.80
N ASP A 120 6.78 -8.51 -2.03
CA ASP A 120 8.23 -8.62 -2.20
C ASP A 120 8.91 -7.29 -1.82
N GLY A 121 10.18 -7.36 -1.39
CA GLY A 121 11.01 -6.18 -1.16
C GLY A 121 11.50 -5.52 -2.45
N CYS A 122 11.45 -6.23 -3.57
CA CYS A 122 11.76 -5.71 -4.89
C CYS A 122 10.52 -5.08 -5.53
N ALA A 123 10.72 -3.97 -6.25
CA ALA A 123 9.65 -3.43 -7.08
C ALA A 123 9.31 -4.45 -8.18
N PRO A 124 8.03 -4.76 -8.41
CA PRO A 124 7.68 -5.69 -9.47
C PRO A 124 7.99 -5.04 -10.82
N ARG A 125 8.49 -5.85 -11.77
CA ARG A 125 8.93 -5.38 -13.09
C ARG A 125 7.85 -4.64 -13.86
N TRP A 126 6.58 -4.93 -13.57
CA TRP A 126 5.41 -4.29 -14.18
C TRP A 126 5.01 -2.96 -13.54
N LEU A 127 5.57 -2.58 -12.39
CA LEU A 127 5.41 -1.23 -11.82
C LEU A 127 6.26 -0.21 -12.60
N VAL A 128 7.27 -0.67 -13.34
CA VAL A 128 8.19 0.15 -14.12
C VAL A 128 7.57 0.54 -15.47
N ASN A 129 6.38 1.16 -15.46
CA ASN A 129 5.92 1.95 -16.61
C ASN A 129 4.77 2.92 -16.28
N THR A 130 5.03 3.93 -15.44
CA THR A 130 4.13 5.10 -15.32
C THR A 130 4.88 6.41 -15.57
N GLY A 131 5.94 6.37 -16.39
CA GLY A 131 6.82 7.50 -16.67
C GLY A 131 7.16 7.78 -18.14
N HIS A 132 6.56 7.09 -19.11
CA HIS A 132 6.78 7.40 -20.53
C HIS A 132 5.51 7.17 -21.35
N MET A 133 4.64 8.18 -21.35
CA MET A 133 3.83 8.47 -22.53
C MET A 133 4.38 9.78 -23.06
N ASP A 134 5.31 9.65 -24.00
CA ASP A 134 5.76 10.76 -24.82
C ASP A 134 4.55 11.40 -25.49
N ALA A 135 4.47 12.72 -25.36
CA ALA A 135 3.64 13.53 -26.21
C ALA A 135 4.07 13.30 -27.66
N ASN A 136 3.11 12.93 -28.50
CA ASN A 136 3.16 13.16 -29.93
C ASN A 136 1.79 13.67 -30.39
#